data_AF-A0AAW2WJD7-F1
#
_entry.id   AF-A0AAW2WJD7-F1
#
_cell.length_a   1.000
_cell.length_b   1.000
_cell.length_c   1.000
_cell.angle_alpha   90.00
_cell.angle_beta   90.00
_cell.angle_gamma   90.00
#
_symmetry.space_group_name_H-M   'P 1'
#
loop_
_entity.id
_entity.type
_entity.pdbx_description
1 polymer ?
#
loop_
_entity_poly.entity_id
_entity_poly.type
_entity_poly.pdbx_seq_one_letter_code
_entity_poly.pdbx_strand_id
1 'polypeptide(L)'
;MAMEKLKDGDANTASELFQRAVSVTPLMAHRLIQILRSENIEFVVAPYEADAQLAYLAGLEAEEGGVVAVISEDSDLLAYGCPAVRNCFKL
;
A
#
# COMPACT_ATOMS: atom_id res chain seq x y z
N MET A 1 -23.54 12.17 -7.28
CA MET A 1 -23.64 11.45 -5.98
C MET A 1 -22.93 12.19 -4.85
N ALA A 2 -21.59 12.18 -4.71
CA ALA A 2 -20.91 12.83 -3.57
C ALA A 2 -21.10 14.36 -3.52
N MET A 3 -20.92 15.03 -4.67
CA MET A 3 -21.12 16.49 -4.79
C MET A 3 -22.57 16.94 -4.62
N GLU A 4 -23.54 16.06 -4.86
CA GLU A 4 -24.96 16.36 -4.64
C GLU A 4 -25.27 16.34 -3.14
N LYS A 5 -24.81 15.30 -2.42
CA LYS A 5 -24.93 15.22 -0.96
C LYS A 5 -24.27 16.39 -0.24
N LEU A 6 -23.13 16.86 -0.76
CA LEU A 6 -22.48 18.05 -0.23
C LEU A 6 -23.33 19.32 -0.42
N LYS A 7 -24.00 19.46 -1.57
CA LYS A 7 -24.91 20.59 -1.85
C LYS A 7 -26.18 20.53 -1.00
N ASP A 8 -26.65 19.34 -0.68
CA ASP A 8 -27.81 19.10 0.20
C ASP A 8 -27.48 19.35 1.69
N GLY A 9 -26.22 19.68 2.03
CA GLY A 9 -25.77 19.94 3.40
C GLY A 9 -25.41 18.68 4.21
N ASP A 10 -25.54 17.49 3.61
CA ASP A 10 -25.16 16.22 4.22
C ASP A 10 -23.66 15.93 4.00
N ALA A 11 -22.84 16.66 4.76
CA ALA A 11 -21.39 16.58 4.69
C ALA A 11 -20.85 15.19 5.08
N ASN A 12 -21.54 14.46 5.97
CA ASN A 12 -21.11 13.14 6.45
C ASN A 12 -21.18 12.11 5.31
N THR A 13 -22.34 11.97 4.68
CA THR A 13 -22.52 11.04 3.56
C THR A 13 -21.65 11.44 2.36
N ALA A 14 -21.47 12.75 2.12
CA ALA A 14 -20.57 13.22 1.07
C ALA A 14 -19.13 12.79 1.33
N SER A 15 -18.64 12.93 2.57
CA SER A 15 -17.30 12.53 2.99
C SER A 15 -17.05 11.04 2.76
N GLU A 16 -17.97 10.17 3.16
CA GLU A 16 -17.88 8.72 2.92
C GLU A 16 -17.76 8.39 1.42
N LEU A 17 -18.55 9.06 0.58
CA LEU A 17 -18.49 8.87 -0.86
C LEU A 17 -17.18 9.38 -1.46
N PHE A 18 -16.63 10.49 -0.95
CA PHE A 18 -15.33 11.00 -1.38
C PHE A 18 -14.21 10.03 -1.01
N GLN A 19 -14.22 9.47 0.21
CA GLN A 19 -13.22 8.50 0.67
C GLN A 19 -13.18 7.26 -0.25
N ARG A 20 -14.35 6.77 -0.66
CA ARG A 20 -14.46 5.61 -1.58
C ARG A 20 -14.00 5.89 -3.01
N ALA A 21 -13.93 7.16 -3.40
CA ALA A 21 -13.54 7.58 -4.75
C ALA A 21 -12.06 8.00 -4.84
N VAL A 22 -11.30 7.89 -3.75
CA VAL A 22 -9.87 8.25 -3.75
C VAL A 22 -9.11 7.29 -4.65
N SER A 23 -8.30 7.87 -5.53
CA SER A 23 -7.30 7.15 -6.32
C SER A 23 -5.91 7.64 -5.93
N VAL A 24 -4.99 6.70 -5.69
CA VAL A 24 -3.60 7.01 -5.37
C VAL A 24 -2.88 7.41 -6.66
N THR A 25 -2.40 8.66 -6.71
CA THR A 25 -1.74 9.20 -7.91
C THR A 25 -0.21 9.05 -7.85
N PRO A 26 0.48 9.04 -9.00
CA PRO A 26 1.95 9.03 -9.04
C PRO A 26 2.59 10.20 -8.28
N LEU A 27 1.94 11.37 -8.27
CA LEU A 27 2.41 12.54 -7.51
C LEU A 27 2.40 12.30 -6.00
N MET A 28 1.38 11.60 -5.49
CA MET A 28 1.31 11.23 -4.07
C MET A 28 2.47 10.29 -3.70
N ALA A 29 2.71 9.27 -4.52
CA ALA A 29 3.83 8.34 -4.33
C ALA A 29 5.19 9.07 -4.39
N HIS A 30 5.38 9.98 -5.34
CA HIS A 30 6.60 10.76 -5.45
C HIS A 30 6.88 11.61 -4.20
N ARG A 31 5.85 12.27 -3.64
CA ARG A 31 6.00 13.05 -2.40
C ARG A 31 6.43 12.16 -1.24
N LEU A 32 5.85 10.96 -1.12
CA LEU A 32 6.25 9.99 -0.10
C LEU A 32 7.72 9.58 -0.28
N ILE A 33 8.14 9.27 -1.50
CA ILE A 33 9.55 8.93 -1.81
C ILE A 33 10.52 10.04 -1.38
N GLN A 34 10.16 11.30 -1.59
CA GLN A 34 11.01 12.43 -1.18
C GLN A 34 11.20 12.47 0.35
N ILE A 35 10.15 12.16 1.12
CA ILE A 35 10.21 12.10 2.58
C ILE A 35 11.04 10.89 3.03
N LEU A 36 10.83 9.71 2.42
CA LEU A 36 11.62 8.52 2.75
C LEU A 36 13.12 8.76 2.52
N ARG A 37 13.47 9.47 1.43
CA ARG A 37 14.85 9.87 1.15
C ARG A 37 15.41 10.83 2.21
N SER A 38 14.64 11.81 2.67
CA SER A 38 15.12 12.75 3.70
C SER A 38 15.34 12.08 5.05
N GLU A 39 14.51 11.07 5.37
CA GLU A 39 14.63 10.27 6.60
C GLU A 39 15.63 9.11 6.47
N ASN A 40 16.30 8.96 5.33
CA ASN A 40 17.23 7.87 5.03
C ASN A 40 16.62 6.47 5.22
N ILE A 41 15.36 6.31 4.82
CA ILE A 41 14.63 5.04 4.83
C ILE A 41 14.80 4.37 3.48
N GLU A 42 15.26 3.11 3.48
CA GLU A 42 15.40 2.31 2.27
C GLU A 42 14.05 1.96 1.66
N PHE A 43 13.95 2.07 0.33
CA PHE A 43 12.74 1.73 -0.41
C PHE A 43 13.09 1.20 -1.80
N VAL A 44 12.19 0.37 -2.34
CA VAL A 44 12.26 -0.15 -3.71
C VAL A 44 10.92 0.11 -4.37
N VAL A 45 10.95 0.57 -5.62
CA VAL A 45 9.74 0.69 -6.46
C VAL A 45 9.66 -0.59 -7.30
N ALA A 46 8.62 -1.38 -7.10
CA ALA A 46 8.39 -2.58 -7.87
C ALA A 46 8.19 -2.24 -9.37
N PRO A 47 8.65 -3.09 -10.30
CA PRO A 47 8.45 -2.87 -11.73
C PRO A 47 6.97 -2.97 -12.13
N TYR A 48 6.20 -3.77 -11.38
CA TYR A 48 4.76 -3.99 -11.58
C TYR A 48 4.04 -3.98 -10.22
N GLU A 49 3.68 -5.15 -9.69
CA GLU A 49 2.97 -5.26 -8.42
C GLU A 49 3.91 -5.29 -7.22
N ALA A 50 3.53 -4.57 -6.16
CA ALA A 50 4.26 -4.56 -4.92
C ALA A 50 4.21 -5.93 -4.23
N ASP A 51 3.08 -6.64 -4.30
CA ASP A 51 2.91 -7.95 -3.64
C ASP A 51 3.88 -9.00 -4.19
N ALA A 52 4.04 -9.05 -5.51
CA ALA A 52 5.02 -9.94 -6.15
C ALA A 52 6.46 -9.62 -5.73
N GLN A 53 6.81 -8.33 -5.64
CA GLN A 53 8.14 -7.90 -5.19
C GLN A 53 8.39 -8.25 -3.71
N LEU A 54 7.38 -8.06 -2.86
CA LEU A 54 7.44 -8.40 -1.43
C LEU A 54 7.58 -9.90 -1.21
N ALA A 55 6.82 -10.71 -1.96
CA ALA A 55 6.92 -12.17 -1.90
C ALA A 55 8.30 -12.68 -2.33
N TYR A 56 8.89 -12.08 -3.37
CA TYR A 56 10.26 -12.38 -3.80
C TYR A 56 11.29 -12.06 -2.71
N LEU A 57 11.25 -10.86 -2.14
CA LEU A 57 12.18 -10.45 -1.07
C LEU A 57 12.02 -11.31 0.18
N ALA A 58 10.81 -11.77 0.50
CA ALA A 58 10.58 -12.66 1.63
C ALA A 58 11.11 -14.08 1.41
N GLY A 59 11.39 -14.48 0.16
CA GLY A 59 11.98 -15.77 -0.18
C GLY A 59 13.51 -15.78 -0.25
N LEU A 60 14.16 -14.61 -0.15
CA LEU A 60 15.61 -14.50 -0.15
C LEU A 60 16.18 -14.65 1.27
N GLU A 61 17.44 -15.07 1.35
CA GLU A 61 18.18 -15.08 2.61
C GLU A 61 18.55 -13.65 3.03
N ALA A 62 18.74 -13.42 4.34
CA ALA A 62 19.00 -12.09 4.88
C ALA A 62 20.30 -11.47 4.33
N GLU A 63 21.31 -12.31 4.06
CA GLU A 63 22.60 -11.90 3.49
C GLU A 63 22.47 -11.43 2.02
N GLU A 64 21.42 -11.85 1.32
CA GLU A 64 21.09 -11.46 -0.05
C GLU A 64 20.11 -10.26 -0.10
N GLY A 65 19.79 -9.67 1.05
CA GLY A 65 18.82 -8.57 1.17
C GLY A 65 17.37 -9.04 1.37
N GLY A 66 17.17 -10.28 1.80
CA GLY A 66 15.85 -10.82 2.13
C GLY A 66 15.22 -10.17 3.37
N VAL A 67 13.89 -10.29 3.48
CA VAL A 67 13.12 -9.71 4.58
C VAL A 67 12.57 -10.79 5.51
N VAL A 68 12.63 -10.54 6.81
CA VAL A 68 12.17 -11.49 7.85
C VAL A 68 10.64 -11.45 8.06
N ALA A 69 9.99 -10.39 7.59
CA ALA A 69 8.55 -10.22 7.71
C ALA A 69 8.03 -9.23 6.65
N VAL A 70 6.82 -9.49 6.16
CA VAL A 70 6.06 -8.57 5.32
C VAL A 70 4.83 -8.08 6.08
N ILE A 71 4.61 -6.77 6.05
CA ILE A 71 3.42 -6.11 6.60
C ILE A 71 2.60 -5.60 5.42
N SER A 72 1.44 -6.21 5.20
CA SER A 72 0.46 -5.78 4.20
C SER A 72 -0.91 -6.25 4.64
N GLU A 73 -1.93 -5.45 4.34
CA GLU A 73 -3.34 -5.83 4.53
C GLU A 73 -3.83 -6.77 3.42
N ASP A 74 -3.11 -6.82 2.30
CA ASP A 74 -3.51 -7.63 1.15
C ASP A 74 -3.30 -9.14 1.40
N SER A 75 -4.36 -9.91 1.16
CA SER A 75 -4.33 -11.37 1.23
C SER A 75 -3.60 -12.00 0.06
N ASP A 76 -3.41 -11.27 -1.04
CA ASP A 76 -2.86 -11.81 -2.28
C ASP A 76 -1.39 -12.27 -2.12
N LEU A 77 -0.68 -11.73 -1.13
CA LEU A 77 0.65 -12.22 -0.71
C LEU A 77 0.67 -13.69 -0.30
N LEU A 78 -0.44 -14.22 0.24
CA LEU A 78 -0.56 -15.65 0.56
C LEU A 78 -0.57 -16.50 -0.72
N ALA A 79 -1.25 -16.01 -1.77
CA ALA A 79 -1.31 -16.69 -3.06
C ALA A 79 0.04 -16.66 -3.79
N TYR A 80 0.82 -15.58 -3.61
CA TYR A 80 2.19 -15.49 -4.09
C TYR A 80 3.20 -16.35 -3.29
N GLY A 81 2.75 -17.04 -2.23
CA GLY A 81 3.60 -17.94 -1.45
C GLY A 81 4.58 -17.24 -0.52
N CYS A 82 4.28 -16.01 -0.09
CA CYS A 82 5.15 -15.24 0.81
C CYS A 82 5.27 -15.96 2.18
N PRO A 83 6.47 -16.45 2.56
CA PRO A 83 6.63 -17.31 3.74
C PRO A 83 6.49 -16.57 5.08
N ALA A 84 6.57 -15.23 5.06
CA ALA A 84 6.73 -14.41 6.27
C ALA A 84 5.68 -13.29 6.40
N VAL A 85 4.43 -13.53 5.99
CA VAL A 85 3.35 -12.53 6.19
C VAL A 85 2.84 -12.59 7.63
N ARG A 86 2.88 -11.48 8.37
CA ARG A 86 2.47 -11.46 9.80
C ARG A 86 1.06 -10.95 10.07
N ASN A 87 0.42 -10.20 9.17
CA ASN A 87 -0.91 -9.61 9.39
C ASN A 87 -1.74 -9.51 8.09
N CYS A 88 -2.24 -10.63 7.55
CA CYS A 88 -3.29 -10.57 6.53
C CYS A 88 -4.65 -10.35 7.21
N PHE A 89 -5.14 -9.11 7.23
CA PHE A 89 -6.52 -8.81 7.64
C PHE A 89 -7.26 -8.22 6.43
N LYS A 90 -8.10 -9.00 5.76
CA LYS A 90 -9.12 -8.40 4.87
C LYS A 90 -10.19 -7.78 5.78
N LEU A 91 -10.33 -6.45 5.78
CA LEU A 91 -11.58 -5.79 6.17
C LEU A 91 -12.60 -5.87 5.03
#